data_AF-A0A6I3LKG9-F1
#
_entry.id   AF-A0A6I3LKG9-F1
#
_cell.length_a   1.000
_cell.length_b   1.000
_cell.length_c   1.000
_cell.angle_alpha   90.00
_cell.angle_beta   90.00
_cell.angle_gamma   90.00
#
_symmetry.space_group_name_H-M   'P 1'
#
loop_
_entity.id
_entity.type
_entity.pdbx_description
1 polymer ?
#
loop_
_entity_poly.entity_id
_entity_poly.type
_entity_poly.pdbx_seq_one_letter_code
_entity_poly.pdbx_strand_id
1 'polypeptide(L)'
;MSKLINYQVNIESIGCGKANDIEDFFEQIIRPQFSNKQGIIKIHQELLKYIESPNAIFFLRQHFSASKKNYHLLRRGFLSEYKCGAKVVFCDNTFAMLFNGPKLNNDYYSCEDLHNLFIQKQLICGFSSTTEERELSFYSSNGVKRLKYNLNGWTLAHINPVGTGYEQGNIRDFFPCLDRELWNNPQRINTVHRKLETQELKLLKAHFLRLIHPLNSFFLPKNNLISFVSKAKRLGEEMELLKHVYSYLKVEFDQQINELENIMGKCEFKNIEEPIHTITWSMDKKKIAKQKNQYGKEKGYVKDTFHSDKGLIIEEEIAIKLDNWLCSVGKKAFRDILYPAIKENPNITHSELADMNDIFASYKEASQKSRLSTAKSILKNNLEEEALLIIELSKRVRK
;
A
#
# COMPACT_ATOMS: atom_id res chain seq x y z
N MET A 1 3.46 -29.47 -8.07
CA MET A 1 3.93 -28.08 -7.80
C MET A 1 2.89 -27.16 -8.44
N SER A 2 2.17 -26.33 -7.66
CA SER A 2 1.00 -25.56 -8.14
C SER A 2 1.36 -24.72 -9.38
N LYS A 3 0.48 -24.68 -10.41
CA LYS A 3 0.69 -23.86 -11.61
C LYS A 3 0.98 -22.39 -11.28
N LEU A 4 0.41 -21.89 -10.18
CA LEU A 4 0.64 -20.53 -9.62
C LEU A 4 2.10 -20.25 -9.24
N ILE A 5 2.91 -21.27 -8.93
CA ILE A 5 4.36 -21.13 -8.64
C ILE A 5 5.14 -20.78 -9.91
N ASN A 6 4.67 -21.24 -11.07
CA ASN A 6 5.33 -21.06 -12.36
C ASN A 6 4.93 -19.75 -13.04
N TYR A 7 3.79 -19.14 -12.69
CA TYR A 7 3.37 -17.82 -13.19
C TYR A 7 4.07 -16.66 -12.51
N GLN A 8 5.39 -16.78 -12.36
CA GLN A 8 6.25 -15.64 -12.10
C GLN A 8 6.31 -14.82 -13.38
N VAL A 9 5.23 -14.11 -13.67
CA VAL A 9 5.09 -13.38 -14.92
C VAL A 9 6.25 -12.40 -15.01
N ASN A 10 7.09 -12.59 -16.02
CA ASN A 10 7.96 -11.54 -16.50
C ASN A 10 7.05 -10.51 -17.17
N ILE A 11 6.33 -9.72 -16.37
CA ILE A 11 5.70 -8.51 -16.89
C ILE A 11 6.85 -7.61 -17.32
N GLU A 12 6.74 -6.96 -18.46
CA GLU A 12 7.77 -6.00 -18.85
C GLU A 12 7.80 -4.83 -17.85
N SER A 13 8.93 -4.15 -17.78
CA SER A 13 8.98 -2.89 -17.03
C SER A 13 8.02 -1.89 -17.67
N ILE A 14 7.40 -1.05 -16.85
CA ILE A 14 6.60 0.05 -17.40
C ILE A 14 7.44 0.83 -18.43
N GLY A 15 6.86 1.08 -19.59
CA GLY A 15 7.49 1.92 -20.61
C GLY A 15 7.51 3.39 -20.21
N CYS A 16 7.87 4.24 -21.16
CA CYS A 16 7.60 5.67 -21.08
C CYS A 16 6.38 5.98 -21.95
N GLY A 17 5.48 6.82 -21.46
CA GLY A 17 4.32 7.21 -22.24
C GLY A 17 3.60 8.44 -21.71
N LYS A 18 2.63 8.88 -22.51
CA LYS A 18 1.73 9.98 -22.23
C LYS A 18 0.35 9.60 -22.75
N ALA A 19 -0.67 9.96 -21.99
CA ALA A 19 -2.06 9.92 -22.40
C ALA A 19 -2.69 11.30 -22.22
N ASN A 20 -3.62 11.67 -23.09
CA ASN A 20 -4.27 12.98 -23.03
C ASN A 20 -5.36 13.05 -21.94
N ASP A 21 -5.97 11.91 -21.63
CA ASP A 21 -7.05 11.75 -20.66
C ASP A 21 -7.09 10.30 -20.14
N ILE A 22 -8.16 9.98 -19.39
CA ILE A 22 -8.37 8.64 -18.82
C ILE A 22 -8.69 7.58 -19.87
N GLU A 23 -9.38 7.93 -20.95
CA GLU A 23 -9.75 6.99 -22.01
C GLU A 23 -8.49 6.54 -22.77
N ASP A 24 -7.65 7.50 -23.16
CA ASP A 24 -6.37 7.23 -23.82
C ASP A 24 -5.44 6.42 -22.91
N PHE A 25 -5.37 6.75 -21.62
CA PHE A 25 -4.61 5.97 -20.65
C PHE A 25 -5.15 4.54 -20.49
N PHE A 26 -6.48 4.40 -20.47
CA PHE A 26 -7.16 3.12 -20.36
C PHE A 26 -6.82 2.23 -21.56
N GLU A 27 -6.95 2.73 -22.79
CA GLU A 27 -6.64 1.97 -24.01
C GLU A 27 -5.18 1.53 -24.05
N GLN A 28 -4.24 2.39 -23.65
CA GLN A 28 -2.81 2.09 -23.70
C GLN A 28 -2.35 1.11 -22.60
N ILE A 29 -2.84 1.26 -21.36
CA ILE A 29 -2.27 0.58 -20.19
C ILE A 29 -3.19 -0.48 -19.59
N ILE A 30 -4.50 -0.25 -19.58
CA ILE A 30 -5.43 -1.05 -18.78
C ILE A 30 -6.18 -2.06 -19.65
N ARG A 31 -6.79 -1.62 -20.76
CA ARG A 31 -7.57 -2.49 -21.64
C ARG A 31 -6.82 -3.76 -22.08
N PRO A 32 -5.51 -3.71 -22.44
CA PRO A 32 -4.78 -4.91 -22.83
C PRO A 32 -4.70 -5.97 -21.73
N GLN A 33 -4.83 -5.58 -20.45
CA GLN A 33 -4.81 -6.52 -19.32
C GLN A 33 -6.06 -7.41 -19.24
N PHE A 34 -7.10 -7.08 -20.01
CA PHE A 34 -8.38 -7.81 -20.07
C PHE A 34 -8.62 -8.50 -21.42
N SER A 35 -7.63 -8.54 -22.31
CA SER A 35 -7.73 -9.13 -23.65
C SER A 35 -7.98 -10.64 -23.62
N ASN A 36 -7.44 -11.33 -22.62
CA ASN A 36 -7.54 -12.79 -22.46
C ASN A 36 -8.84 -13.23 -21.79
N LYS A 37 -9.97 -12.95 -22.45
CA LYS A 37 -11.32 -13.15 -21.89
C LYS A 37 -11.56 -14.57 -21.38
N GLN A 38 -11.16 -15.59 -22.15
CA GLN A 38 -11.40 -16.99 -21.79
C GLN A 38 -10.69 -17.40 -20.49
N GLY A 39 -9.43 -17.00 -20.31
CA GLY A 39 -8.69 -17.23 -19.06
C GLY A 39 -9.35 -16.54 -17.87
N ILE A 40 -9.79 -15.30 -18.04
CA ILE A 40 -10.48 -14.52 -17.01
C ILE A 40 -11.81 -15.18 -16.58
N ILE A 41 -12.62 -15.63 -17.54
CA ILE A 41 -13.89 -16.32 -17.27
C ILE A 41 -13.65 -17.64 -16.54
N LYS A 42 -12.62 -18.41 -16.93
CA LYS A 42 -12.24 -19.64 -16.21
C LYS A 42 -11.80 -19.35 -14.77
N ILE A 43 -10.96 -18.34 -14.55
CA ILE A 43 -10.56 -17.93 -13.20
C ILE A 43 -11.78 -17.57 -12.35
N HIS A 44 -12.72 -16.81 -12.92
CA HIS A 44 -13.96 -16.43 -12.24
C HIS A 44 -14.75 -17.67 -11.78
N GLN A 45 -15.01 -18.63 -12.67
CA GLN A 45 -15.71 -19.87 -12.34
C GLN A 45 -15.01 -20.67 -11.23
N GLU A 46 -13.68 -20.78 -11.31
CA GLU A 46 -12.87 -21.52 -10.34
C GLU A 46 -12.82 -20.84 -8.96
N LEU A 47 -12.84 -19.50 -8.93
CA LEU A 47 -12.96 -18.73 -7.68
C LEU A 47 -14.33 -18.91 -7.02
N LEU A 48 -15.42 -18.89 -7.80
CA LEU A 48 -16.76 -19.13 -7.25
C LEU A 48 -16.90 -20.54 -6.67
N LYS A 49 -16.32 -21.56 -7.32
CA LYS A 49 -16.23 -22.91 -6.76
C LYS A 49 -15.41 -22.93 -5.46
N TYR A 50 -14.28 -22.23 -5.44
CA TYR A 50 -13.37 -22.25 -4.30
C TYR A 50 -14.00 -21.63 -3.04
N ILE A 51 -14.70 -20.50 -3.15
CA ILE A 51 -15.30 -19.86 -1.96
C ILE A 51 -16.44 -20.66 -1.33
N GLU A 52 -17.03 -21.61 -2.07
CA GLU A 52 -18.04 -22.54 -1.57
C GLU A 52 -17.44 -23.86 -1.06
N SER A 53 -16.13 -24.06 -1.21
CA SER A 53 -15.46 -25.28 -0.77
C SER A 53 -15.37 -25.36 0.76
N PRO A 54 -15.66 -26.53 1.38
CA PRO A 54 -15.62 -26.71 2.83
C PRO A 54 -14.24 -26.52 3.46
N ASN A 55 -13.16 -26.65 2.67
CA ASN A 55 -11.78 -26.52 3.11
C ASN A 55 -11.10 -25.24 2.61
N ALA A 56 -11.89 -24.23 2.21
CA ALA A 56 -11.35 -22.96 1.76
C ALA A 56 -10.61 -22.23 2.90
N ILE A 57 -9.39 -21.79 2.58
CA ILE A 57 -8.59 -20.87 3.39
C ILE A 57 -8.71 -19.48 2.78
N PHE A 58 -9.23 -18.52 3.56
CA PHE A 58 -9.49 -17.17 3.12
C PHE A 58 -8.37 -16.23 3.57
N PHE A 59 -7.70 -15.63 2.59
CA PHE A 59 -6.71 -14.60 2.86
C PHE A 59 -7.39 -13.26 3.09
N LEU A 60 -7.12 -12.68 4.26
CA LEU A 60 -7.77 -11.47 4.74
C LEU A 60 -6.74 -10.35 4.84
N ARG A 61 -7.04 -9.24 4.20
CA ARG A 61 -6.28 -8.00 4.30
C ARG A 61 -7.09 -7.03 5.13
N GLN A 62 -6.57 -6.71 6.31
CA GLN A 62 -7.06 -5.58 7.08
C GLN A 62 -6.25 -4.34 6.69
N HIS A 63 -6.87 -3.16 6.75
CA HIS A 63 -6.17 -1.89 6.66
C HIS A 63 -5.31 -1.60 7.91
N PHE A 64 -4.51 -2.56 8.37
CA PHE A 64 -3.52 -2.37 9.44
C PHE A 64 -2.18 -1.97 8.83
N SER A 65 -1.99 -0.66 8.67
CA SER A 65 -0.72 -0.04 8.28
C SER A 65 0.15 0.30 9.50
N ALA A 66 0.31 -0.65 10.42
CA ALA A 66 1.23 -0.46 11.54
C ALA A 66 2.69 -0.56 11.03
N SER A 67 3.55 0.34 11.51
CA SER A 67 4.97 0.32 11.16
C SER A 67 5.64 -0.97 11.65
N LYS A 68 6.81 -1.32 11.11
CA LYS A 68 7.59 -2.48 11.58
C LYS A 68 7.91 -2.42 13.08
N LYS A 69 8.00 -1.21 13.66
CA LYS A 69 8.24 -1.01 15.10
C LYS A 69 7.03 -1.42 15.96
N ASN A 70 5.85 -1.48 15.36
CA ASN A 70 4.60 -1.90 16.01
C ASN A 70 4.19 -3.28 15.51
N TYR A 71 5.15 -4.21 15.40
CA TYR A 71 4.91 -5.57 14.89
C TYR A 71 3.82 -6.32 15.68
N HIS A 72 3.63 -5.98 16.97
CA HIS A 72 2.58 -6.53 17.81
C HIS A 72 1.16 -6.24 17.28
N LEU A 73 0.99 -5.29 16.35
CA LEU A 73 -0.28 -5.00 15.67
C LEU A 73 -0.41 -5.69 14.30
N LEU A 74 0.56 -6.54 13.92
CA LEU A 74 0.67 -7.13 12.58
C LEU A 74 0.57 -8.65 12.67
N ARG A 75 -0.17 -9.28 11.74
CA ARG A 75 -0.47 -10.73 11.77
C ARG A 75 -0.29 -11.42 10.41
N ARG A 76 0.58 -10.90 9.54
CA ARG A 76 0.74 -11.49 8.19
C ARG A 76 1.23 -12.93 8.28
N GLY A 77 0.53 -13.86 7.64
CA GLY A 77 0.82 -15.29 7.64
C GLY A 77 0.34 -16.07 8.87
N PHE A 78 -0.38 -15.44 9.79
CA PHE A 78 -0.99 -16.13 10.92
C PHE A 78 -2.32 -16.77 10.49
N LEU A 79 -2.48 -18.07 10.73
CA LEU A 79 -3.65 -18.86 10.36
C LEU A 79 -4.56 -19.08 11.57
N SER A 80 -5.83 -18.72 11.47
CA SER A 80 -6.87 -19.02 12.46
C SER A 80 -7.88 -20.00 11.88
N GLU A 81 -8.35 -20.94 12.71
CA GLU A 81 -9.41 -21.88 12.37
C GLU A 81 -10.60 -21.71 13.32
N TYR A 82 -11.78 -21.47 12.77
CA TYR A 82 -13.02 -21.29 13.53
C TYR A 82 -13.73 -22.62 13.74
N LYS A 83 -14.61 -22.70 14.76
CA LYS A 83 -15.41 -23.92 15.05
C LYS A 83 -16.30 -24.39 13.90
N CYS A 84 -16.60 -23.53 12.92
CA CYS A 84 -17.33 -23.89 11.71
C CYS A 84 -16.44 -24.46 10.59
N GLY A 85 -15.14 -24.64 10.83
CA GLY A 85 -14.17 -25.14 9.85
C GLY A 85 -13.54 -24.05 8.97
N ALA A 86 -14.08 -22.83 8.99
CA ALA A 86 -13.53 -21.71 8.23
C ALA A 86 -12.11 -21.37 8.69
N LYS A 87 -11.21 -21.19 7.72
CA LYS A 87 -9.80 -20.86 7.94
C LYS A 87 -9.49 -19.47 7.39
N VAL A 88 -8.82 -18.65 8.18
CA VAL A 88 -8.50 -17.26 7.85
C VAL A 88 -7.01 -16.99 8.04
N VAL A 89 -6.41 -16.31 7.07
CA VAL A 89 -4.98 -15.95 7.10
C VAL A 89 -4.82 -14.48 6.82
N PHE A 90 -4.11 -13.73 7.67
CA PHE A 90 -3.89 -12.32 7.36
C PHE A 90 -2.76 -12.12 6.34
N CYS A 91 -2.90 -11.11 5.47
CA CYS A 91 -1.93 -10.83 4.40
C CYS A 91 -1.76 -9.33 4.12
N ASP A 92 -0.80 -9.01 3.25
CA ASP A 92 -0.63 -7.67 2.66
C ASP A 92 -0.97 -7.64 1.16
N ASN A 93 -0.86 -6.46 0.56
CA ASN A 93 -1.20 -6.22 -0.85
C ASN A 93 -0.33 -6.98 -1.86
N THR A 94 0.86 -7.41 -1.49
CA THR A 94 1.77 -8.13 -2.39
C THR A 94 1.16 -9.46 -2.80
N PHE A 95 0.37 -10.07 -1.90
CA PHE A 95 -0.33 -11.32 -2.15
C PHE A 95 -1.28 -11.24 -3.35
N ALA A 96 -2.08 -10.18 -3.44
CA ALA A 96 -3.06 -9.99 -4.52
C ALA A 96 -2.42 -9.92 -5.92
N MET A 97 -1.16 -9.48 -6.01
CA MET A 97 -0.47 -9.37 -7.29
C MET A 97 -0.20 -10.72 -7.95
N LEU A 98 -0.10 -11.81 -7.17
CA LEU A 98 0.12 -13.15 -7.69
C LEU A 98 -1.01 -13.61 -8.63
N PHE A 99 -2.25 -13.26 -8.28
CA PHE A 99 -3.45 -13.74 -8.96
C PHE A 99 -3.79 -12.96 -10.23
N ASN A 100 -3.13 -11.82 -10.46
CA ASN A 100 -3.26 -11.04 -11.69
C ASN A 100 -2.29 -11.50 -12.79
N GLY A 101 -1.33 -12.36 -12.51
CA GLY A 101 -0.42 -12.88 -13.54
C GLY A 101 -1.09 -13.76 -14.59
N PRO A 102 -1.89 -14.76 -14.19
CA PRO A 102 -2.55 -15.69 -15.12
C PRO A 102 -3.42 -15.00 -16.17
N LYS A 103 -4.21 -13.97 -15.77
CA LYS A 103 -5.05 -13.22 -16.71
C LYS A 103 -4.25 -12.52 -17.82
N LEU A 104 -2.99 -12.15 -17.57
CA LEU A 104 -2.15 -11.49 -18.58
C LEU A 104 -1.59 -12.47 -19.63
N ASN A 105 -1.59 -13.78 -19.37
CA ASN A 105 -0.97 -14.80 -20.22
C ASN A 105 -1.97 -15.79 -20.82
N ASN A 106 -3.26 -15.45 -20.85
CA ASN A 106 -4.36 -16.34 -21.25
C ASN A 106 -4.38 -17.69 -20.51
N ASP A 107 -4.01 -17.67 -19.24
CA ASP A 107 -3.99 -18.85 -18.39
C ASP A 107 -4.95 -18.70 -17.20
N TYR A 108 -5.12 -19.77 -16.43
CA TYR A 108 -6.01 -19.82 -15.29
C TYR A 108 -5.45 -20.73 -14.19
N TYR A 109 -5.98 -20.56 -12.98
CA TYR A 109 -5.79 -21.46 -11.86
C TYR A 109 -7.13 -22.10 -11.49
N SER A 110 -7.10 -23.37 -11.10
CA SER A 110 -8.29 -24.08 -10.63
C SER A 110 -8.54 -23.89 -9.14
N CYS A 111 -9.73 -24.29 -8.69
CA CYS A 111 -10.05 -24.44 -7.27
C CYS A 111 -9.06 -25.38 -6.57
N GLU A 112 -8.64 -26.45 -7.24
CA GLU A 112 -7.62 -27.37 -6.73
C GLU A 112 -6.24 -26.71 -6.61
N ASP A 113 -5.84 -25.90 -7.59
CA ASP A 113 -4.58 -25.13 -7.53
C ASP A 113 -4.56 -24.21 -6.31
N LEU A 114 -5.69 -23.58 -5.97
CA LEU A 114 -5.83 -22.73 -4.79
C LEU A 114 -5.75 -23.53 -3.49
N HIS A 115 -6.44 -24.68 -3.39
CA HIS A 115 -6.33 -25.55 -2.23
C HIS A 115 -4.89 -26.01 -1.99
N ASN A 116 -4.24 -26.51 -3.04
CA ASN A 116 -2.86 -26.93 -3.01
C ASN A 116 -1.92 -25.78 -2.64
N LEU A 117 -2.19 -24.58 -3.15
CA LEU A 117 -1.45 -23.37 -2.81
C LEU A 117 -1.59 -22.99 -1.34
N PHE A 118 -2.79 -23.01 -0.78
CA PHE A 118 -3.02 -22.47 0.55
C PHE A 118 -2.78 -23.46 1.68
N ILE A 119 -2.86 -24.76 1.44
CA ILE A 119 -2.58 -25.77 2.48
C ILE A 119 -1.09 -25.95 2.76
N GLN A 120 -0.21 -25.64 1.79
CA GLN A 120 1.23 -25.79 1.98
C GLN A 120 1.76 -24.73 2.97
N LYS A 121 2.75 -25.11 3.79
CA LYS A 121 3.39 -24.18 4.74
C LYS A 121 4.31 -23.16 4.08
N GLN A 122 4.77 -23.41 2.86
CA GLN A 122 5.69 -22.51 2.16
C GLN A 122 4.93 -21.44 1.38
N LEU A 123 5.26 -20.16 1.61
CA LEU A 123 4.73 -19.09 0.76
C LEU A 123 5.38 -19.09 -0.62
N ILE A 124 4.58 -18.87 -1.65
CA ILE A 124 5.12 -18.57 -3.00
C ILE A 124 5.65 -17.14 -3.06
N CYS A 125 4.90 -16.19 -2.50
CA CYS A 125 5.23 -14.77 -2.48
C CYS A 125 5.32 -14.25 -1.05
N GLY A 126 6.31 -13.40 -0.79
CA GLY A 126 6.63 -12.95 0.56
C GLY A 126 5.71 -11.84 1.00
N PHE A 127 5.27 -11.92 2.24
CA PHE A 127 4.76 -10.75 2.94
C PHE A 127 5.91 -9.82 3.31
N SER A 128 5.63 -8.53 3.43
CA SER A 128 6.50 -7.55 4.08
C SER A 128 6.47 -7.73 5.60
N SER A 129 6.71 -8.96 6.07
CA SER A 129 6.64 -9.35 7.47
C SER A 129 7.94 -9.04 8.22
N THR A 130 7.80 -8.84 9.52
CA THR A 130 8.90 -8.68 10.48
C THR A 130 9.48 -10.04 10.90
N THR A 131 10.56 -10.05 11.68
CA THR A 131 11.13 -11.32 12.20
C THR A 131 10.17 -11.94 13.23
N GLU A 132 9.54 -11.09 14.02
CA GLU A 132 8.57 -11.41 15.06
C GLU A 132 7.29 -12.01 14.44
N GLU A 133 6.78 -11.45 13.34
CA GLU A 133 5.66 -12.10 12.65
C GLU A 133 6.02 -13.50 12.14
N ARG A 134 7.24 -13.69 11.61
CA ARG A 134 7.69 -14.96 11.03
C ARG A 134 7.88 -16.07 12.06
N GLU A 135 8.17 -15.71 13.30
CA GLU A 135 8.36 -16.67 14.40
C GLU A 135 7.10 -17.51 14.67
N LEU A 136 5.93 -16.87 14.60
CA LEU A 136 4.64 -17.47 14.97
C LEU A 136 3.69 -17.65 13.79
N SER A 137 4.05 -17.21 12.59
CA SER A 137 3.26 -17.42 11.38
C SER A 137 3.18 -18.90 11.00
N PHE A 138 2.02 -19.33 10.53
CA PHE A 138 1.85 -20.66 9.91
C PHE A 138 2.69 -20.79 8.63
N TYR A 139 2.77 -19.71 7.88
CA TYR A 139 3.43 -19.65 6.60
C TYR A 139 4.90 -19.24 6.69
N SER A 140 5.79 -20.07 6.16
CA SER A 140 7.23 -19.78 6.11
C SER A 140 7.61 -18.93 4.90
N SER A 141 8.51 -17.97 5.12
CA SER A 141 9.13 -17.17 4.06
C SER A 141 10.30 -17.87 3.35
N ASN A 142 10.67 -19.09 3.75
CA ASN A 142 11.82 -19.78 3.17
C ASN A 142 11.54 -20.19 1.72
N GLY A 143 12.49 -19.91 0.81
CA GLY A 143 12.34 -20.20 -0.62
C GLY A 143 11.27 -19.38 -1.34
N VAL A 144 10.70 -18.37 -0.66
CA VAL A 144 9.80 -17.39 -1.28
C VAL A 144 10.51 -16.72 -2.44
N LYS A 145 9.82 -16.62 -3.56
CA LYS A 145 10.31 -15.88 -4.71
C LYS A 145 9.74 -14.46 -4.70
N ARG A 146 10.55 -13.49 -5.10
CA ARG A 146 10.14 -12.08 -5.16
C ARG A 146 9.38 -11.82 -6.46
N LEU A 147 8.12 -11.41 -6.35
CA LEU A 147 7.34 -10.96 -7.49
C LEU A 147 7.99 -9.71 -8.13
N LYS A 148 8.28 -9.78 -9.44
CA LYS A 148 8.98 -8.72 -10.16
C LYS A 148 8.11 -7.52 -10.52
N TYR A 149 6.77 -7.60 -10.44
CA TYR A 149 5.87 -6.49 -10.78
C TYR A 149 6.29 -5.15 -10.14
N ASN A 150 6.59 -5.19 -8.84
CA ASN A 150 7.04 -4.01 -8.10
C ASN A 150 8.39 -3.47 -8.60
N LEU A 151 9.34 -4.35 -8.95
CA LEU A 151 10.63 -3.95 -9.51
C LEU A 151 10.46 -3.36 -10.91
N ASN A 152 9.50 -3.88 -11.66
CA ASN A 152 9.14 -3.49 -13.01
C ASN A 152 8.23 -2.24 -13.06
N GLY A 153 8.03 -1.57 -11.92
CA GLY A 153 7.34 -0.28 -11.85
C GLY A 153 5.81 -0.37 -11.73
N TRP A 154 5.24 -1.55 -11.53
CA TRP A 154 3.80 -1.75 -11.40
C TRP A 154 3.32 -1.74 -9.95
N THR A 155 2.08 -1.30 -9.74
CA THR A 155 1.28 -1.44 -8.52
C THR A 155 -0.11 -1.95 -8.88
N LEU A 156 -0.79 -2.60 -7.93
CA LEU A 156 -2.17 -3.04 -8.11
C LEU A 156 -3.14 -1.97 -7.62
N ALA A 157 -4.21 -1.73 -8.37
CA ALA A 157 -5.40 -1.00 -7.95
C ALA A 157 -6.60 -1.96 -7.89
N HIS A 158 -7.56 -1.65 -7.03
CA HIS A 158 -8.81 -2.40 -6.89
C HIS A 158 -10.00 -1.51 -7.24
N ILE A 159 -11.00 -2.06 -7.91
CA ILE A 159 -12.25 -1.34 -8.23
C ILE A 159 -13.07 -1.18 -6.95
N ASN A 160 -13.49 -2.29 -6.36
CA ASN A 160 -14.03 -2.30 -5.01
C ASN A 160 -12.89 -2.35 -3.99
N PRO A 161 -12.86 -1.46 -2.98
CA PRO A 161 -11.81 -1.43 -1.98
C PRO A 161 -11.79 -2.71 -1.15
N VAL A 162 -10.58 -3.15 -0.80
CA VAL A 162 -10.34 -4.37 -0.02
C VAL A 162 -10.29 -4.03 1.46
N GLY A 163 -11.25 -4.53 2.23
CA GLY A 163 -11.28 -4.40 3.70
C GLY A 163 -12.13 -3.23 4.24
N THR A 164 -12.70 -2.41 3.37
CA THR A 164 -13.64 -1.32 3.70
C THR A 164 -14.78 -1.27 2.68
N GLY A 165 -15.80 -0.45 2.93
CA GLY A 165 -16.90 -0.23 1.97
C GLY A 165 -17.81 -1.45 1.81
N TYR A 166 -18.11 -2.13 2.92
CA TYR A 166 -19.18 -3.12 2.99
C TYR A 166 -20.34 -2.51 3.78
N GLU A 167 -21.57 -2.90 3.46
CA GLU A 167 -22.77 -2.41 4.16
C GLU A 167 -22.72 -2.71 5.67
N GLN A 168 -22.09 -3.82 6.05
CA GLN A 168 -21.98 -4.30 7.43
C GLN A 168 -20.87 -3.62 8.23
N GLY A 169 -20.04 -2.75 7.62
CA GLY A 169 -18.90 -2.10 8.28
C GLY A 169 -17.54 -2.53 7.72
N ASN A 170 -16.46 -2.35 8.48
CA ASN A 170 -15.11 -2.71 8.01
C ASN A 170 -14.77 -4.15 8.38
N ILE A 171 -13.94 -4.81 7.55
CA ILE A 171 -13.56 -6.22 7.79
C ILE A 171 -12.90 -6.43 9.17
N ARG A 172 -12.20 -5.40 9.67
CA ARG A 172 -11.51 -5.44 10.97
C ARG A 172 -12.46 -5.52 12.16
N ASP A 173 -13.70 -5.10 11.98
CA ASP A 173 -14.70 -5.04 13.06
C ASP A 173 -15.20 -6.47 13.39
N PHE A 174 -15.15 -7.37 12.40
CA PHE A 174 -15.54 -8.79 12.51
C PHE A 174 -14.35 -9.73 12.75
N PHE A 175 -13.19 -9.35 12.20
CA PHE A 175 -11.95 -10.10 12.32
C PHE A 175 -10.91 -9.20 13.01
N PRO A 176 -10.84 -9.12 14.34
CA PRO A 176 -9.89 -8.26 15.02
C PRO A 176 -8.45 -8.82 15.00
N CYS A 177 -7.47 -7.94 15.19
CA CYS A 177 -6.07 -8.33 15.38
C CYS A 177 -5.89 -8.85 16.82
N LEU A 178 -5.99 -10.17 17.00
CA LEU A 178 -5.87 -10.83 18.31
C LEU A 178 -4.43 -10.89 18.82
N ASP A 179 -4.24 -11.18 20.11
CA ASP A 179 -2.92 -11.40 20.70
C ASP A 179 -2.14 -12.52 19.97
N ARG A 180 -0.89 -12.24 19.58
CA ARG A 180 -0.06 -13.16 18.81
C ARG A 180 0.28 -14.45 19.56
N GLU A 181 0.28 -14.42 20.89
CA GLU A 181 0.59 -15.61 21.70
C GLU A 181 -0.42 -16.74 21.51
N LEU A 182 -1.63 -16.44 21.00
CA LEU A 182 -2.62 -17.47 20.64
C LEU A 182 -2.14 -18.43 19.53
N TRP A 183 -1.11 -18.06 18.77
CA TRP A 183 -0.48 -18.91 17.75
C TRP A 183 0.82 -19.57 18.23
N ASN A 184 1.19 -19.37 19.50
CA ASN A 184 2.38 -19.98 20.09
C ASN A 184 2.12 -21.45 20.49
N ASN A 185 1.87 -22.28 19.48
CA ASN A 185 1.67 -23.71 19.61
C ASN A 185 2.42 -24.46 18.48
N PRO A 186 2.63 -25.78 18.59
CA PRO A 186 3.38 -26.55 17.60
C PRO A 186 2.83 -26.46 16.17
N GLN A 187 1.52 -26.27 16.00
CA GLN A 187 0.85 -26.18 14.72
C GLN A 187 0.95 -24.78 14.10
N ARG A 188 1.22 -23.75 14.90
CA ARG A 188 1.15 -22.32 14.51
C ARG A 188 -0.23 -21.91 14.00
N ILE A 189 -1.28 -22.52 14.56
CA ILE A 189 -2.69 -22.27 14.22
C ILE A 189 -3.43 -21.85 15.49
N ASN A 190 -4.17 -20.75 15.43
CA ASN A 190 -5.06 -20.36 16.51
C ASN A 190 -6.45 -20.99 16.30
N THR A 191 -6.87 -21.85 17.23
CA THR A 191 -8.23 -22.40 17.25
C THR A 191 -9.17 -21.40 17.92
N VAL A 192 -9.99 -20.73 17.11
CA VAL A 192 -10.95 -19.74 17.60
C VAL A 192 -12.21 -20.45 18.10
N HIS A 193 -12.48 -20.35 19.41
CA HIS A 193 -13.58 -21.07 20.07
C HIS A 193 -15.00 -20.52 19.79
N ARG A 194 -15.19 -19.79 18.69
CA ARG A 194 -16.50 -19.33 18.18
C ARG A 194 -16.74 -19.84 16.76
N LYS A 195 -18.01 -19.93 16.37
CA LYS A 195 -18.39 -20.12 14.97
C LYS A 195 -18.52 -18.75 14.30
N LEU A 196 -18.19 -18.67 13.02
CA LEU A 196 -18.57 -17.51 12.22
C LEU A 196 -20.07 -17.54 11.96
N GLU A 197 -20.72 -16.41 12.13
CA GLU A 197 -22.11 -16.23 11.72
C GLU A 197 -22.24 -16.20 10.19
N THR A 198 -23.44 -16.44 9.68
CA THR A 198 -23.71 -16.44 8.23
C THR A 198 -23.31 -15.12 7.57
N GLN A 199 -23.57 -13.98 8.23
CA GLN A 199 -23.18 -12.65 7.75
C GLN A 199 -21.65 -12.50 7.69
N GLU A 200 -20.93 -12.94 8.72
CA GLU A 200 -19.46 -12.89 8.76
C GLU A 200 -18.83 -13.76 7.67
N LEU A 201 -19.40 -14.94 7.42
CA LEU A 201 -18.94 -15.82 6.35
C LEU A 201 -19.18 -15.21 4.96
N LYS A 202 -20.33 -14.59 4.73
CA LYS A 202 -20.61 -13.83 3.49
C LYS A 202 -19.59 -12.70 3.31
N LEU A 203 -19.34 -11.93 4.37
CA LEU A 203 -18.37 -10.84 4.36
C LEU A 203 -16.94 -11.34 4.07
N LEU A 204 -16.55 -12.49 4.64
CA LEU A 204 -15.26 -13.11 4.40
C LEU A 204 -15.07 -13.53 2.94
N LYS A 205 -16.08 -14.16 2.34
CA LYS A 205 -16.08 -14.55 0.93
C LYS A 205 -16.02 -13.32 0.01
N ALA A 206 -16.85 -12.31 0.30
CA ALA A 206 -16.85 -11.02 -0.40
C ALA A 206 -15.48 -10.36 -0.36
N HIS A 207 -14.85 -10.31 0.83
CA HIS A 207 -13.50 -9.78 1.01
C HIS A 207 -12.47 -10.52 0.18
N PHE A 208 -12.47 -11.85 0.24
CA PHE A 208 -11.52 -12.67 -0.47
C PHE A 208 -11.60 -12.46 -1.99
N LEU A 209 -12.82 -12.42 -2.55
CA LEU A 209 -13.02 -12.08 -3.96
C LEU A 209 -12.54 -10.67 -4.27
N ARG A 210 -12.86 -9.66 -3.46
CA ARG A 210 -12.34 -8.29 -3.67
C ARG A 210 -10.81 -8.27 -3.67
N LEU A 211 -10.16 -9.09 -2.85
CA LEU A 211 -8.70 -9.15 -2.75
C LEU A 211 -8.03 -9.71 -4.01
N ILE A 212 -8.50 -10.85 -4.53
CA ILE A 212 -7.76 -11.61 -5.56
C ILE A 212 -8.46 -11.72 -6.93
N HIS A 213 -9.73 -11.33 -7.07
CA HIS A 213 -10.46 -11.55 -8.32
C HIS A 213 -9.90 -10.67 -9.45
N PRO A 214 -9.64 -11.23 -10.65
CA PRO A 214 -9.02 -10.51 -11.77
C PRO A 214 -9.88 -9.38 -12.33
N LEU A 215 -11.21 -9.48 -12.19
CA LEU A 215 -12.17 -8.43 -12.56
C LEU A 215 -12.36 -7.35 -11.48
N ASN A 216 -11.76 -7.48 -10.29
CA ASN A 216 -11.78 -6.43 -9.28
C ASN A 216 -10.45 -5.68 -9.18
N SER A 217 -9.46 -5.99 -10.04
CA SER A 217 -8.13 -5.39 -9.92
C SER A 217 -7.42 -5.25 -11.26
N PHE A 218 -6.50 -4.29 -11.34
CA PHE A 218 -5.68 -4.04 -12.52
C PHE A 218 -4.35 -3.37 -12.13
N PHE A 219 -3.34 -3.49 -12.99
CA PHE A 219 -2.04 -2.89 -12.76
C PHE A 219 -1.99 -1.45 -13.27
N LEU A 220 -1.28 -0.62 -12.51
CA LEU A 220 -0.95 0.76 -12.83
C LEU A 220 0.55 1.01 -12.63
N PRO A 221 1.14 1.99 -13.32
CA PRO A 221 2.45 2.50 -12.93
C PRO A 221 2.42 2.98 -11.47
N LYS A 222 3.52 2.77 -10.75
CA LYS A 222 3.64 3.22 -9.35
C LYS A 222 3.49 4.72 -9.24
N ASN A 223 3.03 5.19 -8.07
CA ASN A 223 2.78 6.61 -7.84
C ASN A 223 4.01 7.51 -8.06
N ASN A 224 5.23 7.00 -7.84
CA ASN A 224 6.47 7.74 -8.10
C ASN A 224 6.99 7.62 -9.55
N LEU A 225 6.25 6.93 -10.42
CA LEU A 225 6.55 6.67 -11.82
C LEU A 225 5.42 7.16 -12.75
N ILE A 226 4.42 7.85 -12.20
CA ILE A 226 3.31 8.47 -12.93
C ILE A 226 3.04 9.87 -12.40
N SER A 227 2.67 10.77 -13.30
CA SER A 227 2.23 12.13 -13.02
C SER A 227 0.92 12.39 -13.75
N PHE A 228 -0.01 13.04 -13.08
CA PHE A 228 -1.33 13.42 -13.58
C PHE A 228 -1.84 14.57 -12.73
N VAL A 229 -2.84 15.28 -13.23
CA VAL A 229 -3.37 16.46 -12.55
C VAL A 229 -4.72 16.15 -11.91
N SER A 230 -4.73 15.89 -10.60
CA SER A 230 -5.96 15.66 -9.83
C SER A 230 -5.76 15.98 -8.33
N LYS A 231 -6.87 16.02 -7.58
CA LYS A 231 -6.93 16.14 -6.11
C LYS A 231 -6.51 14.86 -5.40
N ALA A 232 -6.68 13.67 -6.00
CA ALA A 232 -6.28 12.46 -5.29
C ALA A 232 -4.76 12.24 -5.34
N LYS A 233 -4.27 11.57 -4.29
CA LYS A 233 -2.84 11.32 -4.11
C LYS A 233 -2.31 10.20 -5.02
N ARG A 234 -3.20 9.40 -5.60
CA ARG A 234 -2.87 8.20 -6.40
C ARG A 234 -3.92 7.98 -7.48
N LEU A 235 -3.46 7.67 -8.70
CA LEU A 235 -4.33 7.42 -9.85
C LEU A 235 -5.31 6.26 -9.62
N GLY A 236 -4.88 5.20 -8.92
CA GLY A 236 -5.75 4.06 -8.57
C GLY A 236 -6.82 4.35 -7.52
N GLU A 237 -6.89 5.58 -7.00
CA GLU A 237 -7.93 6.07 -6.11
C GLU A 237 -8.85 7.10 -6.81
N GLU A 238 -8.58 7.42 -8.08
CA GLU A 238 -9.35 8.39 -8.87
C GLU A 238 -10.67 7.80 -9.37
N MET A 239 -11.79 8.43 -9.00
CA MET A 239 -13.13 7.93 -9.31
C MET A 239 -13.40 7.85 -10.81
N GLU A 240 -12.89 8.80 -11.59
CA GLU A 240 -13.04 8.79 -13.05
C GLU A 240 -12.42 7.53 -13.67
N LEU A 241 -11.18 7.20 -13.26
CA LEU A 241 -10.51 5.99 -13.73
C LEU A 241 -11.26 4.73 -13.34
N LEU A 242 -11.60 4.61 -12.05
CA LEU A 242 -12.26 3.41 -11.52
C LEU A 242 -13.62 3.20 -12.19
N LYS A 243 -14.39 4.28 -12.40
CA LYS A 243 -15.67 4.24 -13.10
C LYS A 243 -15.49 3.84 -14.56
N HIS A 244 -14.53 4.41 -15.28
CA HIS A 244 -14.27 4.07 -16.68
C HIS A 244 -13.91 2.58 -16.84
N VAL A 245 -12.98 2.07 -16.02
CA VAL A 245 -12.62 0.64 -16.03
C VAL A 245 -13.83 -0.24 -15.72
N TYR A 246 -14.60 0.11 -14.69
CA TYR A 246 -15.77 -0.67 -14.31
C TYR A 246 -16.86 -0.67 -15.40
N SER A 247 -17.12 0.47 -16.06
CA SER A 247 -18.06 0.54 -17.18
C SER A 247 -17.66 -0.37 -18.34
N TYR A 248 -16.37 -0.41 -18.68
CA TYR A 248 -15.85 -1.35 -19.67
C TYR A 248 -16.09 -2.81 -19.24
N LEU A 249 -15.77 -3.16 -17.99
CA LEU A 249 -15.96 -4.53 -17.49
C LEU A 249 -17.42 -4.94 -17.45
N LYS A 250 -18.34 -4.03 -17.15
CA LYS A 250 -19.79 -4.28 -17.19
C LYS A 250 -20.29 -4.63 -18.59
N VAL A 251 -19.70 -4.06 -19.63
CA VAL A 251 -20.05 -4.41 -21.01
C VAL A 251 -19.40 -5.74 -21.42
N GLU A 252 -18.11 -5.88 -21.14
CA GLU A 252 -17.32 -6.99 -21.68
C GLU A 252 -17.44 -8.31 -20.90
N PHE A 253 -17.79 -8.22 -19.62
CA PHE A 253 -17.92 -9.33 -18.67
C PHE A 253 -19.23 -9.24 -17.87
N ASP A 254 -20.32 -8.79 -18.51
CA ASP A 254 -21.60 -8.49 -17.86
C ASP A 254 -22.05 -9.58 -16.87
N GLN A 255 -22.14 -10.83 -17.34
CA GLN A 255 -22.54 -11.96 -16.50
C GLN A 255 -21.62 -12.10 -15.26
N GLN A 256 -20.30 -12.11 -15.45
CA GLN A 256 -19.35 -12.32 -14.36
C GLN A 256 -19.37 -11.16 -13.37
N ILE A 257 -19.54 -9.92 -13.84
CA ILE A 257 -19.67 -8.75 -12.96
C ILE A 257 -20.98 -8.81 -12.17
N ASN A 258 -22.09 -9.20 -12.78
CA ASN A 258 -23.38 -9.35 -12.08
C ASN A 258 -23.31 -10.42 -10.98
N GLU A 259 -22.70 -11.58 -11.27
CA GLU A 259 -22.46 -12.62 -10.26
C GLU A 259 -21.55 -12.11 -9.12
N LEU A 260 -20.49 -11.38 -9.45
CA LEU A 260 -19.57 -10.79 -8.49
C LEU A 260 -20.22 -9.76 -7.58
N GLU A 261 -21.09 -8.90 -8.10
CA GLU A 261 -21.77 -7.86 -7.31
C GLU A 261 -22.74 -8.45 -6.30
N ASN A 262 -23.39 -9.56 -6.64
CA ASN A 262 -24.26 -10.27 -5.71
C ASN A 262 -23.50 -10.80 -4.48
N ILE A 263 -22.18 -11.00 -4.59
CA ILE A 263 -21.34 -11.51 -3.50
C ILE A 263 -20.56 -10.37 -2.84
N MET A 264 -19.88 -9.54 -3.63
CA MET A 264 -18.97 -8.49 -3.15
C MET A 264 -19.68 -7.20 -2.77
N GLY A 265 -20.95 -7.02 -3.14
CA GLY A 265 -21.63 -5.72 -3.14
C GLY A 265 -21.31 -4.91 -4.39
N LYS A 266 -22.23 -3.99 -4.74
CA LYS A 266 -22.08 -3.08 -5.87
C LYS A 266 -20.98 -2.07 -5.63
N CYS A 267 -20.33 -1.64 -6.71
CA CYS A 267 -19.41 -0.53 -6.66
C CYS A 267 -20.18 0.79 -6.78
N GLU A 268 -19.98 1.68 -5.82
CA GLU A 268 -20.54 3.03 -5.87
C GLU A 268 -19.47 4.03 -6.28
N PHE A 269 -19.77 4.84 -7.29
CA PHE A 269 -18.89 5.89 -7.77
C PHE A 269 -19.51 7.24 -7.44
N LYS A 270 -18.75 8.08 -6.74
CA LYS A 270 -19.13 9.48 -6.52
C LYS A 270 -19.09 10.25 -7.84
N ASN A 271 -19.77 11.39 -7.86
CA ASN A 271 -19.72 12.30 -9.00
C ASN A 271 -18.28 12.74 -9.29
N ILE A 272 -17.95 12.80 -10.57
CA ILE A 272 -16.65 13.26 -11.04
C ILE A 272 -16.70 14.80 -11.03
N GLU A 273 -15.92 15.43 -10.17
CA GLU A 273 -15.87 16.89 -10.05
C GLU A 273 -15.02 17.51 -11.15
N GLU A 274 -13.86 16.93 -11.44
CA GLU A 274 -12.91 17.41 -12.43
C GLU A 274 -12.33 16.22 -13.21
N PRO A 275 -12.40 16.21 -14.55
CA PRO A 275 -11.75 15.20 -15.35
C PRO A 275 -10.22 15.32 -15.28
N ILE A 276 -9.55 14.18 -15.37
CA ILE A 276 -8.10 14.07 -15.39
C ILE A 276 -7.63 14.31 -16.81
N HIS A 277 -6.82 15.34 -16.96
CA HIS A 277 -6.12 15.65 -18.19
C HIS A 277 -4.64 15.39 -18.04
N THR A 278 -4.04 14.88 -19.12
CA THR A 278 -2.63 14.57 -19.24
C THR A 278 -2.09 13.65 -18.15
N ILE A 279 -1.83 12.40 -18.53
CA ILE A 279 -1.21 11.40 -17.68
C ILE A 279 0.14 11.03 -18.29
N THR A 280 1.22 11.12 -17.54
CA THR A 280 2.57 10.75 -18.01
C THR A 280 3.19 9.71 -17.09
N TRP A 281 3.87 8.72 -17.66
CA TRP A 281 4.57 7.69 -16.88
C TRP A 281 5.95 7.38 -17.45
N SER A 282 6.86 6.97 -16.56
CA SER A 282 8.25 6.64 -16.92
C SER A 282 8.95 5.94 -15.75
N MET A 283 9.90 5.04 -16.07
CA MET A 283 10.86 4.51 -15.10
C MET A 283 11.81 5.57 -14.54
N ASP A 284 11.98 6.72 -15.22
CA ASP A 284 12.76 7.85 -14.71
C ASP A 284 11.96 8.65 -13.68
N LYS A 285 12.16 8.31 -12.41
CA LYS A 285 11.57 8.99 -11.25
C LYS A 285 11.86 10.51 -11.24
N LYS A 286 13.02 10.95 -11.73
CA LYS A 286 13.39 12.38 -11.71
C LYS A 286 12.56 13.14 -12.74
N LYS A 287 12.35 12.55 -13.92
CA LYS A 287 11.47 13.12 -14.96
C LYS A 287 10.04 13.30 -14.44
N ILE A 288 9.49 12.26 -13.81
CA ILE A 288 8.13 12.29 -13.25
C ILE A 288 8.03 13.30 -12.10
N ALA A 289 9.00 13.37 -11.20
CA ALA A 289 9.01 14.35 -10.13
C ALA A 289 9.00 15.80 -10.65
N LYS A 290 9.78 16.10 -11.71
CA LYS A 290 9.77 17.42 -12.36
C LYS A 290 8.39 17.76 -12.94
N GLN A 291 7.73 16.80 -13.59
CA GLN A 291 6.39 17.01 -14.16
C GLN A 291 5.34 17.26 -13.08
N LYS A 292 5.35 16.50 -11.98
CA LYS A 292 4.46 16.76 -10.83
C LYS A 292 4.60 18.18 -10.29
N ASN A 293 5.85 18.65 -10.15
CA ASN A 293 6.13 19.99 -9.66
C ASN A 293 5.68 21.09 -10.64
N GLN A 294 5.68 20.80 -11.95
CA GLN A 294 5.16 21.73 -12.95
C GLN A 294 3.64 21.86 -12.82
N TYR A 295 2.91 20.75 -12.78
CA TYR A 295 1.46 20.75 -12.65
C TYR A 295 0.95 21.34 -11.33
N GLY A 296 1.68 21.09 -10.23
CA GLY A 296 1.36 21.69 -8.92
C GLY A 296 1.44 23.22 -8.92
N LYS A 297 2.28 23.81 -9.80
CA LYS A 297 2.38 25.27 -9.97
C LYS A 297 1.28 25.83 -10.86
N GLU A 298 0.83 25.09 -11.87
CA GLU A 298 -0.16 25.54 -12.86
C GLU A 298 -1.60 25.56 -12.31
N LYS A 299 -1.98 24.63 -11.41
CA LYS A 299 -3.37 24.55 -10.89
C LYS A 299 -3.70 25.53 -9.77
N GLY A 300 -2.77 26.41 -9.36
CA GLY A 300 -3.02 27.34 -8.26
C GLY A 300 -3.61 26.63 -7.04
N TYR A 301 -3.12 25.42 -6.74
CA TYR A 301 -3.56 24.67 -5.56
C TYR A 301 -3.50 25.62 -4.37
N VAL A 302 -4.67 25.93 -3.81
CA VAL A 302 -4.74 26.45 -2.44
C VAL A 302 -4.12 25.34 -1.61
N LYS A 303 -2.85 25.53 -1.29
CA LYS A 303 -2.04 24.61 -0.49
C LYS A 303 -2.83 24.39 0.79
N ASP A 304 -3.15 23.14 1.12
CA ASP A 304 -3.77 22.83 2.41
C ASP A 304 -2.84 23.35 3.51
N THR A 305 -3.26 24.44 4.12
CA THR A 305 -2.54 25.16 5.17
C THR A 305 -2.73 24.43 6.47
N PHE A 306 -1.64 23.93 7.07
CA PHE A 306 -1.70 23.37 8.41
C PHE A 306 -2.05 24.49 9.41
N HIS A 307 -3.22 24.38 10.03
CA HIS A 307 -3.65 25.32 11.07
C HIS A 307 -3.02 24.91 12.40
N SER A 308 -2.22 25.80 12.99
CA SER A 308 -1.82 25.71 14.39
C SER A 308 -2.71 26.63 15.24
N ASP A 309 -3.04 26.22 16.47
CA ASP A 309 -3.80 27.02 17.45
C ASP A 309 -3.14 28.38 17.79
N LYS A 310 -1.94 28.66 17.24
CA LYS A 310 -1.18 29.90 17.43
C LYS A 310 -1.19 30.83 16.21
N GLY A 311 -2.01 30.56 15.19
CA GLY A 311 -2.20 31.45 14.04
C GLY A 311 -1.06 31.47 13.02
N LEU A 312 -0.03 30.63 13.17
CA LEU A 312 1.03 30.46 12.17
C LEU A 312 0.62 29.38 11.17
N ILE A 313 0.60 29.76 9.89
CA ILE A 313 0.26 28.94 8.74
C ILE A 313 1.55 28.36 8.15
N ILE A 314 1.74 27.03 8.25
CA ILE A 314 2.85 26.34 7.59
C ILE A 314 2.31 25.62 6.35
N GLU A 315 2.95 25.85 5.20
CA GLU A 315 2.64 25.11 3.96
C GLU A 315 2.96 23.61 4.12
N GLU A 316 2.06 22.71 3.70
CA GLU A 316 2.23 21.25 3.90
C GLU A 316 3.55 20.71 3.31
N GLU A 317 3.98 21.20 2.14
CA GLU A 317 5.25 20.79 1.52
C GLU A 317 6.46 21.20 2.36
N ILE A 318 6.43 22.41 2.94
CA ILE A 318 7.44 22.90 3.87
C ILE A 318 7.42 22.03 5.13
N ALA A 319 6.24 21.70 5.66
CA ALA A 319 6.09 20.85 6.83
C ALA A 319 6.66 19.43 6.62
N ILE A 320 6.35 18.79 5.49
CA ILE A 320 6.87 17.45 5.15
C ILE A 320 8.38 17.50 4.91
N LYS A 321 8.87 18.50 4.17
CA LYS A 321 10.29 18.68 3.92
C LYS A 321 11.06 18.90 5.22
N LEU A 322 10.55 19.77 6.09
CA LEU A 322 11.13 20.03 7.41
C LEU A 322 11.05 18.81 8.31
N ASP A 323 9.96 18.04 8.35
CA ASP A 323 9.88 16.83 9.17
C ASP A 323 10.91 15.79 8.74
N ASN A 324 11.14 15.63 7.43
CA ASN A 324 12.19 14.75 6.90
C ASN A 324 13.61 15.23 7.30
N TRP A 325 13.89 16.53 7.14
CA TRP A 325 15.15 17.13 7.56
C TRP A 325 15.36 17.02 9.08
N LEU A 326 14.32 17.25 9.87
CA LEU A 326 14.36 17.12 11.32
C LEU A 326 14.50 15.67 11.79
N CYS A 327 13.97 14.70 11.04
CA CYS A 327 14.17 13.29 11.30
C CYS A 327 15.62 12.85 11.02
N SER A 328 16.25 13.37 9.95
CA SER A 328 17.67 13.07 9.67
C SER A 328 18.61 13.76 10.66
N VAL A 329 18.30 15.00 11.05
CA VAL A 329 19.07 15.78 12.03
C VAL A 329 18.83 15.32 13.47
N GLY A 330 17.66 14.77 13.76
CA GLY A 330 17.16 14.50 15.10
C GLY A 330 16.57 15.76 15.75
N LYS A 331 15.25 15.77 15.96
CA LYS A 331 14.49 16.93 16.49
C LYS A 331 15.09 17.55 17.76
N LYS A 332 15.53 16.72 18.72
CA LYS A 332 16.17 17.19 19.96
C LYS A 332 17.55 17.80 19.68
N ALA A 333 18.37 17.14 18.87
CA ALA A 333 19.70 17.64 18.50
C ALA A 333 19.63 18.94 17.69
N PHE A 334 18.61 19.09 16.82
CA PHE A 334 18.36 20.35 16.12
C PHE A 334 18.06 21.48 17.10
N ARG A 335 17.07 21.30 17.98
CA ARG A 335 16.62 22.36 18.90
C ARG A 335 17.66 22.73 19.96
N ASP A 336 18.26 21.72 20.61
CA ASP A 336 19.03 21.94 21.83
C ASP A 336 20.52 22.19 21.56
N ILE A 337 21.02 21.83 20.38
CA ILE A 337 22.47 21.86 20.07
C ILE A 337 22.73 22.67 18.80
N LEU A 338 22.18 22.23 17.67
CA LEU A 338 22.56 22.77 16.35
C LEU A 338 21.98 24.15 16.08
N TYR A 339 20.71 24.39 16.41
CA TYR A 339 20.05 25.67 16.15
C TYR A 339 20.72 26.83 16.91
N PRO A 340 20.94 26.75 18.24
CA PRO A 340 21.64 27.81 18.98
C PRO A 340 23.05 28.05 18.45
N ALA A 341 23.82 26.99 18.23
CA ALA A 341 25.22 27.10 17.84
C ALA A 341 25.40 27.67 16.41
N ILE A 342 24.55 27.31 15.46
CA ILE A 342 24.60 27.89 14.10
C ILE A 342 24.12 29.35 14.12
N LYS A 343 23.18 29.71 15.00
CA LYS A 343 22.70 31.08 15.14
C LYS A 343 23.77 32.01 15.72
N GLU A 344 24.56 31.51 16.65
CA GLU A 344 25.70 32.24 17.23
C GLU A 344 26.90 32.31 16.27
N ASN A 345 27.23 31.20 15.61
CA ASN A 345 28.29 31.14 14.61
C ASN A 345 27.84 30.36 13.35
N PRO A 346 27.39 31.04 12.28
CA PRO A 346 26.96 30.39 11.04
C PRO A 346 28.05 29.53 10.37
N ASN A 347 29.32 29.84 10.63
CA ASN A 347 30.47 29.15 10.05
C ASN A 347 30.99 28.01 10.90
N ILE A 348 30.38 27.72 12.06
CA ILE A 348 30.79 26.65 12.97
C ILE A 348 30.97 25.32 12.23
N THR A 349 32.06 24.62 12.54
CA THR A 349 32.42 23.33 11.97
C THR A 349 31.92 22.19 12.86
N HIS A 350 31.90 20.98 12.31
CA HIS A 350 31.48 19.80 13.06
C HIS A 350 32.48 19.42 14.17
N SER A 351 33.77 19.74 14.00
CA SER A 351 34.80 19.52 15.03
C SER A 351 34.58 20.45 16.22
N GLU A 352 34.43 21.75 15.97
CA GLU A 352 34.17 22.75 17.03
C GLU A 352 32.89 22.40 17.80
N LEU A 353 31.83 21.93 17.12
CA LEU A 353 30.60 21.46 17.77
C LEU A 353 30.79 20.19 18.60
N ALA A 354 31.64 19.28 18.17
CA ALA A 354 31.94 18.06 18.92
C ALA A 354 32.74 18.40 20.19
N ASP A 355 33.67 19.36 20.11
CA ASP A 355 34.45 19.83 21.25
C ASP A 355 33.59 20.56 22.30
N MET A 356 32.50 21.20 21.87
CA MET A 356 31.58 21.94 22.75
C MET A 356 30.43 21.12 23.32
N ASN A 357 30.14 19.92 22.79
CA ASN A 357 28.95 19.16 23.17
C ASN A 357 29.13 17.63 23.09
N ASP A 358 29.17 16.97 24.25
CA ASP A 358 29.35 15.51 24.37
C ASP A 358 28.30 14.68 23.62
N ILE A 359 27.04 15.15 23.58
CA ILE A 359 25.95 14.45 22.87
C ILE A 359 26.17 14.53 21.35
N PHE A 360 26.72 15.65 20.86
CA PHE A 360 27.06 15.77 19.45
C PHE A 360 28.33 14.97 19.11
N ALA A 361 29.33 15.00 20.00
CA ALA A 361 30.56 14.22 19.89
C ALA A 361 30.29 12.72 19.81
N SER A 362 29.25 12.21 20.50
CA SER A 362 28.91 10.78 20.49
C SER A 362 28.42 10.27 19.12
N TYR A 363 28.05 11.14 18.18
CA TYR A 363 27.71 10.72 16.83
C TYR A 363 28.96 10.38 16.02
N LYS A 364 28.84 9.42 15.10
CA LYS A 364 29.88 9.17 14.09
C LYS A 364 30.14 10.44 13.27
N GLU A 365 31.40 10.71 12.93
CA GLU A 365 31.83 11.91 12.19
C GLU A 365 31.00 12.18 10.93
N ALA A 366 30.73 11.16 10.12
CA ALA A 366 29.87 11.29 8.93
C ALA A 366 28.43 11.76 9.27
N SER A 367 27.90 11.32 10.42
CA SER A 367 26.62 11.77 10.93
C SER A 367 26.70 13.21 11.46
N GLN A 368 27.76 13.59 12.16
CA GLN A 368 27.98 14.97 12.61
C GLN A 368 27.95 15.94 11.41
N LYS A 369 28.73 15.63 10.35
CA LYS A 369 28.78 16.42 9.11
C LYS A 369 27.39 16.54 8.45
N SER A 370 26.68 15.42 8.31
CA SER A 370 25.35 15.39 7.68
C SER A 370 24.29 16.17 8.48
N ARG A 371 24.28 16.01 9.82
CA ARG A 371 23.37 16.72 10.71
C ARG A 371 23.61 18.23 10.68
N LEU A 372 24.88 18.65 10.77
CA LEU A 372 25.27 20.07 10.69
C LEU A 372 24.91 20.67 9.34
N SER A 373 25.23 19.99 8.23
CA SER A 373 24.90 20.46 6.87
C SER A 373 23.40 20.62 6.66
N THR A 374 22.61 19.67 7.17
CA THR A 374 21.15 19.73 7.05
C THR A 374 20.57 20.83 7.93
N ALA A 375 21.08 20.99 9.16
CA ALA A 375 20.67 22.09 10.05
C ALA A 375 21.00 23.46 9.45
N LYS A 376 22.21 23.66 8.90
CA LYS A 376 22.57 24.87 8.16
C LYS A 376 21.65 25.11 6.95
N SER A 377 21.21 24.04 6.30
CA SER A 377 20.24 24.15 5.19
C SER A 377 18.88 24.65 5.65
N ILE A 378 18.39 24.23 6.83
CA ILE A 378 17.14 24.77 7.41
C ILE A 378 17.25 26.29 7.58
N LEU A 379 18.30 26.77 8.25
CA LEU A 379 18.50 28.20 8.51
C LEU A 379 18.77 28.99 7.21
N LYS A 380 19.53 28.44 6.27
CA LYS A 380 19.80 29.08 4.97
C LYS A 380 18.52 29.31 4.15
N ASN A 381 17.49 28.50 4.36
CA ASN A 381 16.20 28.64 3.68
C ASN A 381 15.20 29.50 4.48
N ASN A 382 15.62 30.13 5.59
CA ASN A 382 14.76 30.89 6.52
C ASN A 382 13.57 30.06 7.03
N LEU A 383 13.80 28.77 7.34
CA LEU A 383 12.76 27.83 7.79
C LEU A 383 12.88 27.47 9.27
N GLU A 384 13.65 28.23 10.06
CA GLU A 384 13.93 27.93 11.45
C GLU A 384 12.71 28.04 12.38
N GLU A 385 11.81 29.00 12.13
CA GLU A 385 10.62 29.19 12.97
C GLU A 385 9.63 28.04 12.78
N GLU A 386 9.40 27.63 11.53
CA GLU A 386 8.56 26.48 11.18
C GLU A 386 9.18 25.17 11.70
N ALA A 387 10.49 25.02 11.62
CA ALA A 387 11.19 23.85 12.15
C ALA A 387 11.00 23.73 13.67
N LEU A 388 11.16 24.83 14.42
CA LEU A 388 10.92 24.87 15.86
C LEU A 388 9.45 24.60 16.21
N LEU A 389 8.51 25.14 15.43
CA LEU A 389 7.08 24.91 15.61
C LEU A 389 6.72 23.43 15.40
N ILE A 390 7.24 22.78 14.36
CA ILE A 390 7.05 21.33 14.11
C ILE A 390 7.60 20.49 15.26
N ILE A 391 8.75 20.85 15.82
CA ILE A 391 9.33 20.16 16.98
C ILE A 391 8.40 20.30 18.19
N GLU A 392 7.87 21.48 18.45
CA GLU A 392 6.99 21.73 19.59
C GLU A 392 5.65 21.00 19.45
N LEU A 393 5.04 20.99 18.25
CA LEU A 393 3.83 20.22 17.97
C LEU A 393 4.04 18.72 18.13
N SER A 394 5.23 18.20 17.76
CA SER A 394 5.54 16.78 17.90
C SER A 394 5.61 16.27 19.35
N LYS A 395 5.76 17.17 20.34
CA LYS A 395 5.69 16.81 21.77
C LYS A 395 4.25 16.60 22.25
N ARG A 396 3.28 17.32 21.68
CA ARG A 396 1.87 17.29 22.11
C ARG A 396 1.15 15.99 21.75
N VAL A 397 1.67 15.24 20.78
CA VAL A 397 1.12 13.93 20.34
C VAL A 397 1.57 12.77 21.25
N ARG A 398 2.41 13.03 22.27
CA ARG A 398 2.90 12.02 23.23
C ARG A 398 2.44 12.27 24.68
N LYS A 399 1.17 12.65 24.87
CA LYS A 399 0.51 12.53 26.17
C LYS A 399 -0.68 11.60 26.04
#